data_AF-A0A0G4ARE3-F1
#
_entry.id   AF-A0A0G4ARE3-F1
#
_cell.length_a   1.000
_cell.length_b   1.000
_cell.length_c   1.000
_cell.angle_alpha   90.00
_cell.angle_beta   90.00
_cell.angle_gamma   90.00
#
_symmetry.space_group_name_H-M   'P 1'
#
loop_
_entity.id
_entity.type
_entity.pdbx_description
1 polymer ?
#
loop_
_entity_poly.entity_id
_entity_poly.type
_entity_poly.pdbx_seq_one_letter_code
_entity_poly.pdbx_strand_id
1 'polypeptide(L)'
;MGLNNYQNTTAYVLHAPFCLWVAWCILLSRVQNNHVTISERMKRWECQKCGHVYNGMVPPAECPNCGSPREQFTELEFEPEGKVFVAEEHIPQHPKRWECDNCGLIALKEEAPAECPSCGAPKERFHQLNGEPVG
;
A
#
# COMPACT_ATOMS: atom_id res chain seq x y z
N MET A 1 4.43 37.22 -73.39
CA MET A 1 5.66 36.40 -73.29
C MET A 1 6.65 37.11 -72.39
N GLY A 2 7.37 36.38 -71.53
CA GLY A 2 8.49 36.91 -70.75
C GLY A 2 8.41 36.55 -69.27
N LEU A 3 8.74 35.29 -68.96
CA LEU A 3 8.97 34.81 -67.61
C LEU A 3 10.23 35.50 -67.04
N ASN A 4 10.08 36.28 -65.97
CA ASN A 4 11.18 36.52 -65.02
C ASN A 4 11.34 35.24 -64.20
N ASN A 5 12.43 34.51 -64.41
CA ASN A 5 13.72 34.66 -63.76
C ASN A 5 13.74 34.06 -62.34
N TYR A 6 14.75 33.23 -62.20
CA TYR A 6 15.55 33.08 -61.00
C TYR A 6 14.98 32.22 -59.86
N GLN A 7 15.58 31.04 -59.84
CA GLN A 7 15.76 30.10 -58.74
C GLN A 7 15.69 30.73 -57.34
N ASN A 8 15.09 29.99 -56.40
CA ASN A 8 15.60 29.78 -55.05
C ASN A 8 14.85 28.56 -54.46
N THR A 9 15.40 27.34 -54.51
CA THR A 9 16.31 26.73 -53.52
C THR A 9 15.88 26.90 -52.05
N THR A 10 15.73 25.74 -51.40
CA THR A 10 15.89 25.46 -49.96
C THR A 10 14.91 26.11 -48.95
N ALA A 11 13.92 25.34 -48.52
CA ALA A 11 13.40 25.34 -47.15
C ALA A 11 12.79 23.96 -46.89
N TYR A 12 13.56 23.01 -46.34
CA TYR A 12 13.57 22.72 -44.91
C TYR A 12 12.17 22.37 -44.36
N VAL A 13 11.86 21.06 -44.34
CA VAL A 13 11.65 20.21 -43.15
C VAL A 13 10.36 20.44 -42.33
N LEU A 14 9.75 19.33 -41.90
CA LEU A 14 8.88 19.19 -40.71
C LEU A 14 7.40 19.58 -40.77
N HIS A 15 6.60 19.01 -41.68
CA HIS A 15 5.14 19.02 -41.53
C HIS A 15 4.57 17.61 -41.69
N ALA A 16 4.59 16.79 -40.62
CA ALA A 16 3.64 15.69 -40.34
C ALA A 16 3.95 14.76 -39.12
N PRO A 17 4.39 15.20 -37.92
CA PRO A 17 4.36 14.32 -36.74
C PRO A 17 3.18 14.60 -35.77
N PHE A 18 2.28 15.53 -36.09
CA PHE A 18 1.25 16.00 -35.14
C PHE A 18 0.06 15.04 -34.92
N CYS A 19 -0.11 14.01 -35.76
CA CYS A 19 -1.20 13.03 -35.59
C CYS A 19 -0.79 11.81 -34.74
N LEU A 20 0.52 11.48 -34.70
CA LEU A 20 1.04 10.37 -33.90
C LEU A 20 1.13 10.72 -32.40
N TRP A 21 1.17 12.00 -32.05
CA TRP A 21 1.15 12.44 -30.64
C TRP A 21 -0.22 12.22 -29.99
N VAL A 22 -1.31 12.42 -30.73
CA VAL A 22 -2.68 12.17 -30.21
C VAL A 22 -2.92 10.68 -29.97
N ALA A 23 -2.35 9.81 -30.81
CA ALA A 23 -2.41 8.36 -30.63
C ALA A 23 -1.64 7.88 -29.38
N TRP A 24 -0.53 8.55 -29.01
CA TRP A 24 0.22 8.26 -27.79
C TRP A 24 -0.54 8.67 -26.51
N CYS A 25 -1.28 9.78 -26.53
CA CYS A 25 -2.10 10.21 -25.39
C CYS A 25 -3.26 9.25 -25.07
N ILE A 26 -3.83 8.58 -26.08
CA ILE A 26 -4.96 7.64 -25.87
C ILE A 26 -4.52 6.35 -25.16
N LEU A 27 -3.24 5.96 -25.26
CA LEU A 27 -2.67 4.79 -24.55
C LEU A 27 -2.41 5.02 -23.05
N LEU A 28 -2.53 6.25 -22.54
CA LEU A 28 -2.42 6.55 -21.10
C LEU A 28 -3.76 6.46 -20.34
N SER A 29 -4.84 6.07 -21.03
CA SER A 29 -6.14 5.87 -20.39
C SER A 29 -6.28 4.46 -19.81
N ARG A 30 -6.52 4.39 -18.50
CA ARG A 30 -7.11 3.30 -17.70
C ARG A 30 -6.18 2.64 -16.67
N VAL A 31 -5.62 3.44 -15.76
CA VAL A 31 -5.49 2.97 -14.36
C VAL A 31 -6.84 3.25 -13.69
N GLN A 32 -7.76 2.28 -13.77
CA GLN A 32 -8.96 2.28 -12.94
C GLN A 32 -8.55 1.71 -11.58
N ASN A 33 -8.41 2.60 -10.61
CA ASN A 33 -8.16 2.24 -9.21
C ASN A 33 -9.31 1.36 -8.72
N ASN A 34 -9.09 0.05 -8.74
CA ASN A 34 -9.98 -0.95 -8.16
C ASN A 34 -9.67 -1.09 -6.66
N HIS A 35 -9.78 -0.01 -5.91
CA HIS A 35 -9.79 -0.11 -4.45
C HIS A 35 -11.21 -0.50 -4.04
N VAL A 36 -11.53 -1.78 -4.17
CA VAL A 36 -12.71 -2.35 -3.51
C VAL A 36 -12.53 -2.09 -2.02
N THR A 37 -13.39 -1.25 -1.44
CA THR A 37 -13.43 -0.98 0.00
C THR A 37 -13.90 -2.23 0.74
N ILE A 38 -13.00 -3.20 0.91
CA ILE A 38 -13.23 -4.41 1.70
C ILE A 38 -13.54 -4.02 3.17
N SER A 39 -13.03 -2.87 3.62
CA SER A 39 -13.27 -2.32 4.96
C SER A 39 -14.70 -1.83 5.21
N GLU A 40 -15.43 -1.34 4.20
CA GLU A 40 -16.79 -0.77 4.40
C GLU A 40 -17.88 -1.83 4.57
N ARG A 41 -17.61 -3.10 4.23
CA ARG A 41 -18.60 -4.18 4.33
C ARG A 41 -18.29 -5.23 5.40
N MET A 42 -17.11 -5.15 6.04
CA MET A 42 -16.74 -6.05 7.13
C MET A 42 -17.31 -5.51 8.45
N LYS A 43 -18.34 -6.15 8.97
CA LYS A 43 -18.89 -5.88 10.29
C LYS A 43 -18.12 -6.65 11.36
N ARG A 44 -18.14 -6.16 12.58
CA ARG A 44 -17.59 -6.84 13.75
C ARG A 44 -18.74 -7.30 14.63
N TRP A 45 -18.67 -8.53 15.11
CA TRP A 45 -19.69 -9.17 15.93
C TRP A 45 -19.08 -9.66 17.22
N GLU A 46 -19.55 -9.18 18.36
CA GLU A 46 -19.07 -9.60 19.68
C GLU A 46 -20.08 -10.52 20.35
N CYS A 47 -19.61 -11.68 20.80
CA CYS A 47 -20.42 -12.59 21.60
C CYS A 47 -20.61 -12.05 23.03
N GLN A 48 -21.83 -11.68 23.39
CA GLN A 48 -22.19 -11.15 24.71
C GLN A 48 -21.96 -12.13 25.87
N LYS A 49 -21.87 -13.44 25.59
CA LYS A 49 -21.60 -14.45 26.62
C LYS A 49 -20.12 -14.58 26.98
N CYS A 50 -19.20 -14.37 26.02
CA CYS A 50 -17.78 -14.69 26.21
C CYS A 50 -16.80 -13.61 25.72
N GLY A 51 -17.27 -12.54 25.09
CA GLY A 51 -16.43 -11.48 24.52
C GLY A 51 -15.70 -11.84 23.23
N HIS A 52 -15.97 -13.00 22.62
CA HIS A 52 -15.31 -13.37 21.37
C HIS A 52 -15.77 -12.48 20.21
N VAL A 53 -14.80 -11.89 19.50
CA VAL A 53 -15.03 -10.98 18.38
C VAL A 53 -14.82 -11.70 17.05
N TYR A 54 -15.87 -11.73 16.23
CA TYR A 54 -15.87 -12.27 14.87
C TYR A 54 -15.96 -11.13 13.84
N ASN A 55 -15.09 -11.16 12.83
CA ASN A 55 -15.12 -10.19 11.73
C ASN A 55 -15.75 -10.83 10.49
N GLY A 56 -16.83 -10.26 9.98
CA GLY A 56 -17.53 -10.76 8.81
C GLY A 56 -18.83 -10.00 8.56
N MET A 57 -19.42 -10.16 7.38
CA MET A 57 -20.68 -9.48 7.04
C MET A 57 -21.85 -9.90 7.96
N VAL A 58 -21.78 -11.12 8.53
CA VAL A 58 -22.86 -11.79 9.24
C VAL A 58 -22.26 -12.63 10.37
N PRO A 59 -22.87 -12.71 11.58
CA PRO A 59 -22.35 -13.52 12.66
C PRO A 59 -22.57 -15.02 12.39
N PRO A 60 -21.71 -15.90 12.92
CA PRO A 60 -21.86 -17.34 12.78
C PRO A 60 -23.13 -17.85 13.50
N ALA A 61 -23.57 -19.05 13.14
CA ALA A 61 -24.72 -19.71 13.78
C ALA A 61 -24.46 -20.01 15.26
N GLU A 62 -23.22 -20.36 15.59
CA GLU A 62 -22.76 -20.63 16.94
C GLU A 62 -21.40 -19.96 17.19
N CYS A 63 -21.17 -19.51 18.42
CA CYS A 63 -19.90 -18.93 18.81
C CYS A 63 -18.81 -20.00 18.85
N PRO A 64 -17.70 -19.85 18.10
CA PRO A 64 -16.63 -20.84 18.07
C PRO A 64 -15.90 -20.99 19.42
N ASN A 65 -16.04 -20.00 20.31
CA ASN A 65 -15.38 -20.01 21.62
C ASN A 65 -16.24 -20.64 22.73
N CYS A 66 -17.56 -20.43 22.71
CA CYS A 66 -18.42 -20.81 23.84
C CYS A 66 -19.72 -21.55 23.44
N GLY A 67 -19.94 -21.80 22.15
CA GLY A 67 -21.12 -22.48 21.63
C GLY A 67 -22.44 -21.71 21.79
N SER A 68 -22.40 -20.42 22.13
CA SER A 68 -23.62 -19.60 22.21
C SER A 68 -24.27 -19.48 20.84
N PRO A 69 -25.60 -19.47 20.76
CA PRO A 69 -26.27 -19.30 19.49
C PRO A 69 -26.11 -17.86 18.99
N ARG A 70 -26.38 -17.65 17.71
CA ARG A 70 -26.19 -16.40 16.98
C ARG A 70 -26.83 -15.18 17.65
N GLU A 71 -27.95 -15.34 18.35
CA GLU A 71 -28.69 -14.26 19.01
C GLU A 71 -27.87 -13.59 20.12
N GLN A 72 -26.83 -14.26 20.61
CA GLN A 72 -25.90 -13.73 21.60
C GLN A 72 -24.76 -12.91 20.98
N PHE A 73 -24.79 -12.64 19.67
CA PHE A 73 -23.85 -11.73 19.02
C PHE A 73 -24.46 -10.34 18.84
N THR A 74 -23.71 -9.33 19.26
CA THR A 74 -24.03 -7.91 19.06
C THR A 74 -23.11 -7.36 17.98
N GLU A 75 -23.68 -6.60 17.04
CA GLU A 75 -22.90 -5.86 16.05
C GLU A 75 -22.16 -4.71 16.73
N LEU A 76 -20.86 -4.64 16.54
CA LEU A 76 -20.03 -3.51 16.95
C LEU A 76 -19.88 -2.58 15.76
N GLU A 77 -20.41 -1.36 15.88
CA GLU A 77 -20.09 -0.27 14.97
C GLU A 77 -18.61 0.06 15.13
N PHE A 78 -17.81 -0.32 14.14
CA PHE A 78 -16.45 0.16 14.05
C PHE A 78 -16.51 1.54 13.40
N GLU A 79 -16.50 2.59 14.22
CA GLU A 79 -15.88 3.81 13.72
C GLU A 79 -14.42 3.45 13.50
N PRO A 80 -13.87 3.56 12.27
CA PRO A 80 -12.43 3.46 12.10
C PRO A 80 -11.82 4.62 12.87
N GLU A 81 -11.49 4.36 14.13
CA GLU A 81 -10.73 5.26 14.98
C GLU A 81 -9.38 5.46 14.32
N GLY A 82 -9.27 6.56 13.57
CA GLY A 82 -8.03 6.98 12.94
C GLY A 82 -7.99 6.71 11.43
N LYS A 83 -8.68 7.55 10.65
CA LYS A 83 -7.90 8.27 9.64
C LYS A 83 -6.98 9.19 10.42
N VAL A 84 -5.77 8.74 10.71
CA VAL A 84 -4.73 9.64 11.23
C VAL A 84 -4.41 10.58 10.08
N PHE A 85 -5.11 11.73 10.04
CA PHE A 85 -4.70 12.85 9.23
C PHE A 85 -3.49 13.44 9.92
N VAL A 86 -2.34 12.89 9.56
CA VAL A 86 -1.09 13.50 9.94
C VAL A 86 -0.92 14.72 9.03
N ALA A 87 -0.84 15.92 9.60
CA ALA A 87 -0.19 17.02 8.90
C ALA A 87 1.19 16.54 8.44
N GLU A 88 1.62 16.90 7.24
CA GLU A 88 2.86 16.41 6.60
C GLU A 88 4.10 16.43 7.52
N GLU A 89 4.07 17.29 8.54
CA GLU A 89 5.10 17.50 9.54
C GLU A 89 5.29 16.38 10.59
N HIS A 90 4.34 15.44 10.79
CA HIS A 90 4.44 14.45 11.89
C HIS A 90 4.15 13.00 11.48
N ILE A 91 4.55 12.55 10.27
CA ILE A 91 4.33 11.16 9.86
C ILE A 91 5.01 10.25 10.90
N PRO A 92 4.27 9.35 11.60
CA PRO A 92 4.88 8.43 12.54
C PRO A 92 5.91 7.58 11.80
N GLN A 93 7.20 7.85 12.04
CA GLN A 93 8.28 7.06 11.48
C GLN A 93 8.16 5.67 12.09
N HIS A 94 7.71 4.69 11.31
CA HIS A 94 7.75 3.31 11.74
C HIS A 94 9.23 2.94 11.96
N PRO A 95 9.57 2.28 13.08
CA PRO A 95 10.96 1.94 13.36
C PRO A 95 11.49 1.03 12.24
N LYS A 96 12.74 1.26 11.84
CA LYS A 96 13.39 0.40 10.83
C LYS A 96 13.53 -1.03 11.36
N ARG A 97 13.51 -1.98 10.43
CA ARG A 97 13.70 -3.40 10.72
C ARG A 97 15.12 -3.80 10.39
N TRP A 98 15.81 -4.42 11.34
CA TRP A 98 17.18 -4.90 11.18
C TRP A 98 17.21 -6.41 11.44
N GLU A 99 17.55 -7.19 10.42
CA GLU A 99 17.68 -8.63 10.55
C GLU A 99 19.15 -9.01 10.75
N CYS A 100 19.42 -9.87 11.74
CA CYS A 100 20.74 -10.41 11.97
C CYS A 100 21.05 -11.53 10.97
N ASP A 101 22.05 -11.37 10.12
CA ASP A 101 22.51 -12.36 9.14
C ASP A 101 22.93 -13.70 9.76
N ASN A 102 23.32 -13.68 11.04
CA ASN A 102 23.82 -14.86 11.73
C ASN A 102 22.72 -15.71 12.37
N CYS A 103 21.65 -15.09 12.90
CA CYS A 103 20.61 -15.82 13.64
C CYS A 103 19.16 -15.49 13.24
N GLY A 104 18.95 -14.57 12.29
CA GLY A 104 17.62 -14.15 11.82
C GLY A 104 16.82 -13.31 12.82
N LEU A 105 17.42 -12.86 13.92
CA LEU A 105 16.74 -11.95 14.86
C LEU A 105 16.40 -10.64 14.15
N ILE A 106 15.13 -10.25 14.20
CA ILE A 106 14.65 -8.96 13.70
C ILE A 106 14.52 -7.95 14.85
N ALA A 107 15.28 -6.86 14.79
CA ALA A 107 15.21 -5.75 15.75
C ALA A 107 14.47 -4.54 15.14
N LEU A 108 13.51 -3.98 15.89
CA LEU A 108 12.75 -2.79 15.52
C LEU A 108 13.38 -1.55 16.15
N LYS A 109 14.30 -0.90 15.43
CA LYS A 109 15.06 0.28 15.91
C LYS A 109 15.37 1.22 14.76
N GLU A 110 15.56 2.51 15.07
CA GLU A 110 16.01 3.50 14.07
C GLU A 110 17.40 3.17 13.50
N GLU A 111 18.24 2.48 14.29
CA GLU A 111 19.58 2.06 13.90
C GLU A 111 19.89 0.64 14.41
N ALA A 112 20.74 -0.08 13.66
CA ALA A 112 21.16 -1.45 14.01
C ALA A 112 21.83 -1.48 15.40
N PRO A 113 21.51 -2.48 16.24
CA PRO A 113 22.15 -2.63 17.54
C PRO A 113 23.65 -2.93 17.39
N ALA A 114 24.45 -2.53 18.38
CA ALA A 114 25.89 -2.76 18.40
C ALA A 114 26.24 -4.26 18.38
N GLU A 115 25.44 -5.06 19.08
CA GLU A 115 25.55 -6.51 19.16
C GLU A 115 24.16 -7.14 19.12
N CYS A 116 24.07 -8.34 18.54
CA CYS A 116 22.84 -9.09 18.49
C CYS A 116 22.51 -9.66 19.88
N PRO A 117 21.38 -9.30 20.51
CA PRO A 117 21.04 -9.80 21.85
C PRO A 117 20.75 -11.30 21.88
N SER A 118 20.56 -11.94 20.71
CA SER A 118 20.35 -13.37 20.58
C SER A 118 21.65 -14.17 20.42
N CYS A 119 22.60 -13.69 19.61
CA CYS A 119 23.81 -14.47 19.26
C CYS A 119 25.14 -13.73 19.46
N GLY A 120 25.14 -12.48 19.90
CA GLY A 120 26.34 -11.67 20.10
C GLY A 120 27.02 -11.21 18.80
N ALA A 121 26.44 -11.45 17.63
CA ALA A 121 27.00 -10.97 16.36
C ALA A 121 27.08 -9.43 16.33
N PRO A 122 28.17 -8.84 15.82
CA PRO A 122 28.37 -7.40 15.85
C PRO A 122 27.46 -6.69 14.82
N LYS A 123 27.37 -5.35 14.90
CA LYS A 123 26.51 -4.50 14.07
C LYS A 123 26.63 -4.77 12.56
N GLU A 124 27.81 -5.14 12.06
CA GLU A 124 28.06 -5.43 10.64
C GLU A 124 27.34 -6.68 10.15
N ARG A 125 26.81 -7.51 11.06
CA ARG A 125 25.97 -8.68 10.78
C ARG A 125 24.48 -8.37 10.79
N PHE A 126 24.11 -7.10 10.74
CA PHE A 126 22.73 -6.67 10.56
C PHE A 126 22.53 -6.05 9.19
N HIS A 127 21.53 -6.52 8.46
CA HIS A 127 21.04 -5.84 7.27
C HIS A 127 19.67 -5.22 7.53
N GLN A 128 19.41 -4.06 6.92
CA GLN A 128 18.12 -3.39 7.03
C GLN A 128 17.11 -4.04 6.09
N LEU A 129 15.98 -4.49 6.62
CA LEU A 129 14.84 -4.92 5.82
C LEU A 129 14.04 -3.67 5.41
N ASN A 130 14.15 -3.27 4.15
CA ASN A 130 13.27 -2.26 3.58
C ASN A 130 11.88 -2.88 3.40
N GLY A 131 10.85 -2.22 3.90
CA GLY A 131 9.48 -2.62 3.64
C GLY A 131 9.11 -2.30 2.19
N GLU A 132 9.45 -3.17 1.26
CA GLU A 132 8.56 -3.33 0.12
C GLU A 132 7.27 -3.96 0.65
N PRO A 133 6.09 -3.40 0.34
CA PRO A 133 4.84 -4.05 0.66
C PRO A 133 4.85 -5.42 -0.02
N VAL A 134 4.61 -6.47 0.76
CA VAL A 134 4.37 -7.81 0.22
C VAL A 134 3.11 -7.69 -0.65
N GLY A 135 3.31 -7.72 -1.96
CA GLY A 135 2.25 -7.64 -2.97
C GLY A 135 1.39 -8.89 -3.05
#